data_AF-A0A7R9VWV0-F1
#
_entry.id   AF-A0A7R9VWV0-F1
#
_cell.length_a   1.000
_cell.length_b   1.000
_cell.length_c   1.000
_cell.angle_alpha   90.00
_cell.angle_beta   90.00
_cell.angle_gamma   90.00
#
_symmetry.space_group_name_H-M   'P 1'
#
loop_
_entity.id
_entity.type
_entity.pdbx_description
1 polymer ?
#
loop_
_entity_poly.entity_id
_entity_poly.type
_entity_poly.pdbx_seq_one_letter_code
_entity_poly.pdbx_strand_id
1 'polypeptide(L)'
;GADANPAVAVRIRKWYQMLQVLKKEADSVEFVYLRPAAAGSAAERHPYNLEIVQHQAVAGLPHYYTMSSKGVTAFHEGNMEFVTLEQFERDFFLHKQLMRLRVVKQFRLWKAFRLWRRWARRFRPQPEVPLPPLT
;
A
#
# COMPACT_ATOMS: atom_id res chain seq x y z
N GLY A 1 2.51 -12.76 5.99
CA GLY A 1 1.98 -12.04 4.79
C GLY A 1 1.26 -10.81 5.29
N ALA A 2 1.12 -9.73 4.51
CA ALA A 2 0.54 -8.46 4.98
C ALA A 2 -0.87 -8.60 5.62
N ASP A 3 -1.60 -9.69 5.33
CA ASP A 3 -2.82 -10.11 6.01
C ASP A 3 -2.64 -10.50 7.51
N ALA A 4 -1.42 -10.56 8.02
CA ALA A 4 -1.11 -10.98 9.40
C ALA A 4 -1.11 -9.82 10.41
N ASN A 5 -1.16 -8.56 9.97
CA ASN A 5 -1.23 -7.43 10.89
C ASN A 5 -2.71 -7.13 11.23
N PRO A 6 -3.15 -7.31 12.48
CA PRO A 6 -4.54 -7.09 12.88
C PRO A 6 -5.00 -5.65 12.61
N ALA A 7 -4.12 -4.65 12.74
CA ALA A 7 -4.47 -3.25 12.48
C ALA A 7 -4.83 -3.00 11.00
N VAL A 8 -4.13 -3.66 10.07
CA VAL A 8 -4.42 -3.57 8.63
C VAL A 8 -5.77 -4.20 8.32
N ALA A 9 -6.07 -5.36 8.91
CA ALA A 9 -7.35 -6.03 8.72
C ALA A 9 -8.53 -5.19 9.25
N VAL A 10 -8.36 -4.53 10.40
CA VAL A 10 -9.37 -3.62 10.96
C VAL A 10 -9.64 -2.44 10.04
N ARG A 11 -8.59 -1.77 9.54
CA ARG A 11 -8.72 -0.66 8.59
C ARG A 11 -9.42 -1.09 7.31
N ILE A 12 -9.03 -2.24 6.76
CA ILE A 12 -9.66 -2.82 5.56
C ILE A 12 -11.14 -3.08 5.79
N ARG A 13 -11.49 -3.71 6.91
CA ARG A 13 -12.90 -3.97 7.25
C ARG A 13 -13.70 -2.67 7.36
N LYS A 14 -13.13 -1.64 7.98
CA LYS A 14 -13.80 -0.35 8.19
C LYS A 14 -14.12 0.36 6.87
N TRP A 15 -13.15 0.52 5.98
CA TRP A 15 -13.42 1.17 4.69
C TRP A 15 -14.28 0.30 3.79
N TYR A 16 -14.15 -1.03 3.84
CA TYR A 16 -14.99 -1.93 3.06
C TYR A 16 -16.45 -1.89 3.50
N GLN A 17 -16.73 -1.78 4.80
CA GLN A 17 -18.08 -1.55 5.30
C GLN A 17 -18.67 -0.23 4.78
N MET A 18 -17.89 0.84 4.78
CA MET A 18 -18.32 2.13 4.20
C MET A 18 -18.61 1.99 2.70
N LEU A 19 -17.78 1.26 1.95
CA LEU A 19 -18.04 0.96 0.54
C LEU A 19 -19.40 0.29 0.35
N GLN A 20 -19.75 -0.70 1.19
CA GLN A 20 -21.06 -1.37 1.10
C GLN A 20 -22.23 -0.45 1.43
N VAL A 21 -22.05 0.52 2.34
CA VAL A 21 -23.07 1.54 2.63
C VAL A 21 -23.27 2.45 1.42
N LEU A 22 -22.19 3.02 0.88
CA LEU A 22 -22.23 3.89 -0.30
C LEU A 22 -22.80 3.19 -1.54
N LYS A 23 -22.58 1.87 -1.68
CA LYS A 23 -23.15 1.06 -2.77
C LYS A 23 -24.66 0.87 -2.64
N LYS A 24 -25.19 0.78 -1.42
CA LYS A 24 -26.64 0.68 -1.17
C LYS A 24 -27.33 2.02 -1.41
N GLU A 25 -26.65 3.12 -1.11
CA GLU A 25 -27.17 4.49 -1.25
C GLU A 25 -26.66 5.13 -2.55
N ALA A 26 -27.04 4.58 -3.69
CA ALA A 26 -26.50 4.94 -5.01
C ALA A 26 -26.72 6.42 -5.43
N ASP A 27 -27.68 7.09 -4.81
CA ASP A 27 -28.04 8.50 -5.07
C ASP A 27 -27.53 9.45 -3.98
N SER A 28 -26.79 8.93 -2.99
CA SER A 28 -26.14 9.77 -1.98
C SER A 28 -25.03 10.63 -2.61
N VAL A 29 -24.98 11.89 -2.19
CA VAL A 29 -23.91 12.85 -2.50
C VAL A 29 -22.77 12.76 -1.47
N GLU A 30 -22.93 11.93 -0.45
CA GLU A 30 -21.93 11.75 0.60
C GLU A 30 -20.68 11.04 0.07
N PHE A 31 -19.54 11.43 0.62
CA PHE A 31 -18.27 10.82 0.34
C PHE A 31 -17.36 10.90 1.57
N VAL A 32 -16.36 10.02 1.60
CA VAL A 32 -15.36 9.99 2.66
C VAL A 32 -13.96 10.24 2.09
N TYR A 33 -13.09 10.83 2.90
CA TYR A 33 -11.67 10.92 2.61
C TYR A 33 -10.96 9.67 3.12
N LEU A 34 -10.03 9.16 2.31
CA LEU A 34 -9.16 8.05 2.65
C LEU A 34 -7.71 8.48 2.45
N ARG A 35 -6.82 7.98 3.29
CA ARG A 35 -5.36 8.10 3.06
C ARG A 35 -4.68 6.74 3.22
N PRO A 36 -3.52 6.52 2.57
CA PRO A 36 -2.67 5.40 2.93
C PRO A 36 -2.31 5.47 4.41
N ALA A 37 -2.51 4.40 5.15
CA ALA A 37 -2.03 4.36 6.52
C ALA A 37 -0.49 4.38 6.51
N ALA A 38 0.11 5.16 7.41
CA ALA A 38 1.56 5.19 7.57
C ALA A 38 2.08 3.76 7.77
N ALA A 39 2.91 3.28 6.85
CA ALA A 39 3.53 1.98 6.96
C ALA A 39 4.72 2.12 7.92
N GLY A 40 4.61 1.55 9.11
CA GLY A 40 5.72 1.48 10.06
C GLY A 40 6.84 0.55 9.57
N SER A 41 6.52 -0.36 8.65
CA SER A 41 7.47 -1.29 8.04
C SER A 41 7.15 -1.59 6.58
N ALA A 42 8.15 -2.06 5.81
CA ALA A 42 7.94 -2.51 4.42
C ALA A 42 6.94 -3.68 4.31
N ALA A 43 6.72 -4.43 5.40
CA ALA A 43 5.74 -5.52 5.46
C ALA A 43 4.29 -5.02 5.56
N GLU A 44 4.08 -3.79 6.03
CA GLU A 44 2.77 -3.13 6.15
C GLU A 44 2.33 -2.38 4.88
N ARG A 45 3.22 -2.35 3.86
CA ARG A 45 2.97 -1.71 2.57
C ARG A 45 1.97 -2.53 1.76
N HIS A 46 0.70 -2.44 2.14
CA HIS A 46 -0.44 -3.04 1.45
C HIS A 46 -1.21 -1.92 0.72
N PRO A 47 -1.44 -2.00 -0.61
CA PRO A 47 -2.01 -0.90 -1.39
C PRO A 47 -3.38 -0.41 -0.87
N TYR A 48 -4.21 -1.35 -0.38
CA TYR A 48 -5.52 -1.05 0.19
C TYR A 48 -5.54 -0.89 1.72
N ASN A 49 -4.38 -0.70 2.37
CA ASN A 49 -4.32 -0.32 3.79
C ASN A 49 -4.68 1.17 3.92
N LEU A 50 -5.96 1.46 3.71
CA LEU A 50 -6.52 2.80 3.70
C LEU A 50 -7.22 3.09 5.02
N GLU A 51 -7.10 4.33 5.48
CA GLU A 51 -7.76 4.82 6.68
C GLU A 51 -8.78 5.90 6.30
N ILE A 52 -10.02 5.75 6.77
CA ILE A 52 -11.03 6.82 6.68
C ILE A 52 -10.63 7.94 7.63
N VAL A 53 -10.51 9.15 7.08
CA VAL A 53 -10.08 10.34 7.82
C VAL A 53 -10.97 11.54 7.50
N GLN A 54 -10.84 12.61 8.29
CA GLN A 54 -11.47 13.89 8.00
C GLN A 54 -10.66 14.70 6.98
N HIS A 55 -11.28 15.68 6.34
CA HIS A 55 -10.65 16.57 5.36
C HIS A 55 -9.34 17.20 5.87
N GLN A 56 -9.30 17.64 7.13
CA GLN A 56 -8.10 18.27 7.71
C GLN A 56 -6.87 17.35 7.69
N ALA A 57 -7.07 16.03 7.77
CA ALA A 57 -5.99 15.06 7.79
C ALA A 57 -5.44 14.71 6.40
N VAL A 58 -6.08 15.17 5.33
CA VAL A 58 -5.59 15.06 3.95
C VAL A 58 -5.08 16.38 3.39
N ALA A 59 -5.36 17.50 4.05
CA ALA A 59 -4.87 18.81 3.66
C ALA A 59 -3.33 18.82 3.62
N GLY A 60 -2.76 19.02 2.43
CA GLY A 60 -1.31 19.02 2.21
C GLY A 60 -0.67 17.64 1.99
N LEU A 61 -1.44 16.55 1.95
CA LEU A 61 -0.90 15.25 1.56
C LEU A 61 -0.77 15.16 0.03
N PRO A 62 0.37 14.66 -0.49
CA PRO A 62 0.55 14.47 -1.92
C PRO A 62 -0.31 13.32 -2.47
N HIS A 63 -0.77 12.42 -1.59
CA HIS A 63 -1.55 11.23 -1.93
C HIS A 63 -2.70 11.02 -0.96
N TYR A 64 -3.92 11.05 -1.48
CA TYR A 64 -5.14 10.71 -0.75
C TYR A 64 -6.23 10.26 -1.73
N TYR A 65 -7.36 9.81 -1.21
CA TYR A 65 -8.49 9.40 -2.02
C TYR A 65 -9.79 9.99 -1.48
N THR A 66 -10.77 10.11 -2.36
CA THR A 66 -12.18 10.28 -1.99
C THR A 66 -12.96 9.06 -2.45
N MET A 67 -13.93 8.62 -1.65
CA MET A 67 -14.81 7.49 -2.00
C MET A 67 -16.26 7.91 -1.82
N SER A 68 -17.04 7.83 -2.88
CA SER A 68 -18.47 8.14 -2.95
C SER A 68 -19.27 6.96 -3.50
N SER A 69 -20.59 7.11 -3.57
CA SER A 69 -21.50 6.15 -4.22
C SER A 69 -21.14 5.85 -5.68
N LYS A 70 -20.55 6.82 -6.40
CA LYS A 70 -20.17 6.67 -7.82
C LYS A 70 -18.82 5.99 -8.00
N GLY A 71 -17.88 6.22 -7.08
CA GLY A 71 -16.55 5.63 -7.19
C GLY A 71 -15.50 6.22 -6.28
N VAL A 72 -14.26 5.87 -6.57
CA VAL A 72 -13.06 6.30 -5.85
C VAL A 72 -12.24 7.20 -6.76
N THR A 73 -11.88 8.39 -6.26
CA THR A 73 -10.91 9.26 -6.91
C THR A 73 -9.60 9.22 -6.14
N ALA A 74 -8.52 8.82 -6.79
CA ALA A 74 -7.17 8.85 -6.26
C ALA A 74 -6.49 10.15 -6.67
N PHE A 75 -5.90 10.86 -5.71
CA PHE A 75 -5.08 12.04 -5.96
C PHE A 75 -3.61 11.66 -5.75
N HIS A 76 -2.76 12.00 -6.71
CA HIS A 76 -1.33 11.68 -6.68
C HIS A 76 -0.51 12.79 -7.35
N GLU A 77 0.17 13.62 -6.55
CA GLU A 77 1.16 14.61 -7.03
C GLU A 77 0.66 15.44 -8.23
N GLY A 78 -0.58 15.94 -8.15
CA GLY A 78 -1.19 16.77 -9.21
C GLY A 78 -1.98 15.99 -10.27
N ASN A 79 -1.90 14.67 -10.27
CA ASN A 79 -2.77 13.81 -11.09
C ASN A 79 -3.98 13.33 -10.28
N MET A 80 -5.07 13.06 -11.00
CA MET A 80 -6.26 12.46 -10.45
C MET A 80 -6.73 11.30 -11.33
N GLU A 81 -7.04 10.18 -10.70
CA GLU A 81 -7.57 8.99 -11.36
C GLU A 81 -8.89 8.60 -10.73
N PHE A 82 -9.93 8.45 -11.56
CA PHE A 82 -11.24 7.99 -11.11
C PHE A 82 -11.46 6.53 -11.50
N VAL A 83 -11.98 5.76 -10.55
CA VAL A 83 -12.36 4.36 -10.74
C VAL A 83 -13.75 4.15 -10.16
N THR A 84 -14.62 3.41 -10.86
CA THR A 84 -15.97 3.13 -10.35
C THR A 84 -15.91 2.30 -9.06
N LEU A 85 -16.94 2.41 -8.22
CA LEU A 85 -16.95 1.73 -6.92
C LEU A 85 -16.88 0.19 -7.09
N GLU A 86 -17.55 -0.32 -8.13
CA GLU A 86 -17.53 -1.73 -8.52
C GLU A 86 -16.15 -2.20 -8.97
N GLN A 87 -15.47 -1.39 -9.80
CA GLN A 87 -14.12 -1.70 -10.27
C GLN A 87 -13.13 -1.68 -9.11
N PHE A 88 -13.24 -0.73 -8.19
CA PHE A 88 -12.39 -0.66 -6.99
C PHE A 88 -12.59 -1.88 -6.07
N GLU A 89 -13.85 -2.28 -5.84
CA GLU A 89 -14.18 -3.50 -5.08
C GLU A 89 -13.60 -4.76 -5.75
N ARG A 90 -13.74 -4.86 -7.08
CA ARG A 90 -13.17 -5.96 -7.87
C ARG A 90 -11.66 -6.01 -7.78
N ASP A 91 -10.97 -4.88 -7.92
CA ASP A 91 -9.51 -4.81 -7.88
C ASP A 91 -8.97 -5.17 -6.50
N PHE A 92 -9.66 -4.77 -5.43
CA PHE A 92 -9.35 -5.22 -4.07
C PHE A 92 -9.49 -6.74 -3.93
N PHE A 93 -10.59 -7.31 -4.43
CA PHE A 93 -10.81 -8.76 -4.40
C PHE A 93 -9.72 -9.51 -5.18
N LEU A 94 -9.42 -9.07 -6.40
CA LEU A 94 -8.38 -9.66 -7.26
C LEU A 94 -7.00 -9.58 -6.61
N HIS A 95 -6.66 -8.44 -6.00
CA HIS A 95 -5.43 -8.28 -5.24
C HIS A 95 -5.31 -9.33 -4.13
N LYS A 96 -6.38 -9.54 -3.36
CA LYS A 96 -6.41 -10.54 -2.28
C LYS A 96 -6.21 -11.95 -2.80
N GLN A 97 -6.81 -12.32 -3.94
CA GLN A 97 -6.59 -13.63 -4.56
C GLN A 97 -5.16 -13.78 -5.09
N LEU A 98 -4.64 -12.75 -5.76
CA LEU A 98 -3.30 -12.73 -6.31
C LEU A 98 -2.24 -12.93 -5.21
N MET A 99 -2.40 -12.27 -4.06
CA MET A 99 -1.48 -12.39 -2.92
C MET A 99 -1.50 -13.77 -2.25
N ARG A 100 -2.52 -14.60 -2.50
CA ARG A 100 -2.60 -15.98 -1.98
C ARG A 100 -1.77 -16.96 -2.79
N LEU A 101 -1.52 -16.67 -4.07
CA LEU A 101 -0.78 -17.56 -4.97
C LEU A 101 0.63 -17.85 -4.45
N ARG A 102 1.01 -19.14 -4.49
CA ARG A 102 2.35 -19.59 -4.06
C ARG A 102 3.46 -18.93 -4.88
N VAL A 103 3.25 -18.78 -6.18
CA VAL A 103 4.20 -18.14 -7.10
C VAL A 103 4.49 -16.70 -6.67
N VAL A 104 3.47 -15.92 -6.32
CA VAL A 104 3.64 -14.53 -5.85
C VAL A 104 4.41 -14.49 -4.53
N LYS A 105 4.12 -15.42 -3.60
CA LYS A 105 4.86 -15.52 -2.31
C LYS A 105 6.34 -15.84 -2.54
N GLN A 106 6.64 -16.82 -3.38
CA GLN A 106 8.01 -17.20 -3.73
C GLN A 106 8.74 -16.07 -4.44
N PHE A 107 8.08 -15.40 -5.38
CA PHE A 107 8.64 -14.24 -6.08
C PHE A 107 9.01 -13.10 -5.13
N ARG A 108 8.16 -12.80 -4.13
CA ARG A 108 8.47 -11.77 -3.12
C ARG A 108 9.71 -12.13 -2.29
N LEU A 109 9.82 -13.38 -1.84
CA LEU A 109 10.99 -13.87 -1.10
C LEU A 109 12.26 -13.78 -1.95
N TRP A 110 12.19 -14.27 -3.18
CA TRP A 110 13.29 -14.23 -4.13
C TRP A 110 13.73 -12.80 -4.46
N LYS A 111 12.77 -11.87 -4.65
CA LYS A 111 13.06 -10.45 -4.89
C LYS A 111 13.75 -9.81 -3.70
N ALA A 112 13.27 -10.08 -2.47
CA ALA A 112 13.92 -9.62 -1.24
C ALA A 112 15.34 -10.18 -1.11
N PHE A 113 15.53 -11.47 -1.36
CA PHE A 113 16.86 -12.10 -1.36
C PHE A 113 17.80 -11.50 -2.41
N ARG A 114 17.34 -11.28 -3.65
CA ARG A 114 18.14 -10.62 -4.68
C ARG A 114 18.56 -9.22 -4.27
N LEU A 115 17.66 -8.45 -3.66
CA LEU A 115 17.96 -7.10 -3.18
C LEU A 115 19.01 -7.16 -2.06
N TRP A 116 18.82 -8.00 -1.05
CA TRP A 116 19.80 -8.24 0.01
C TRP A 116 21.17 -8.64 -0.56
N ARG A 117 21.22 -9.61 -1.48
CA ARG A 117 22.47 -10.06 -2.11
C ARG A 117 23.18 -8.95 -2.89
N ARG A 118 22.43 -7.99 -3.45
CA ARG A 118 23.02 -6.80 -4.09
C ARG A 118 23.68 -5.90 -3.06
N TRP A 119 23.02 -5.66 -1.92
CA TRP A 119 23.57 -4.86 -0.82
C TRP A 119 24.79 -5.54 -0.18
N ALA A 120 24.71 -6.84 0.13
CA ALA A 120 25.79 -7.59 0.75
C ALA A 120 27.09 -7.55 -0.06
N ARG A 121 27.02 -7.63 -1.40
CA ARG A 121 28.20 -7.49 -2.27
C ARG A 121 28.84 -6.11 -2.22
N ARG A 122 28.06 -5.07 -1.93
CA ARG A 122 28.54 -3.69 -1.81
C ARG A 122 29.32 -3.46 -0.51
N PHE A 123 29.06 -4.27 0.51
CA PHE A 123 29.75 -4.25 1.80
C PHE A 123 30.93 -5.25 1.87
N ARG A 124 31.43 -5.73 0.72
CA ARG A 124 32.66 -6.53 0.72
C ARG A 124 33.82 -5.62 1.15
N PRO A 125 34.52 -5.92 2.26
CA PRO A 125 35.72 -5.17 2.64
C PRO A 125 36.73 -5.22 1.49
N GLN A 126 37.35 -4.09 1.18
CA GLN A 126 38.54 -4.09 0.33
C GLN A 126 39.62 -4.92 1.06
N PRO A 127 40.42 -5.74 0.36
CA PRO A 127 41.57 -6.36 0.98
C PRO A 127 42.46 -5.25 1.55
N GLU A 128 42.92 -5.41 2.81
CA GLU A 128 43.89 -4.51 3.40
C GLU A 128 45.09 -4.38 2.46
N VAL A 129 45.36 -3.16 2.01
CA VAL A 129 46.62 -2.84 1.34
C VAL A 129 47.69 -2.86 2.43
N PRO A 130 48.72 -3.74 2.35
CA PRO A 130 49.76 -3.77 3.37
C PRO A 130 50.45 -2.40 3.44
N LEU A 131 50.59 -1.85 4.64
CA LEU A 131 51.34 -0.61 4.84
C LEU A 131 52.82 -0.84 4.46
N PRO A 132 53.46 0.08 3.72
CA PRO A 132 54.89 -0.03 3.43
C PRO A 132 55.69 0.01 4.73
N PRO A 133 56.82 -0.73 4.83
CA PRO A 133 57.64 -0.76 6.03
C PRO A 133 58.15 0.64 6.36
N LEU A 134 58.08 1.02 7.64
CA LEU A 134 58.68 2.26 8.14
C LEU A 134 60.19 2.18 7.93
N THR A 135 60.72 3.18 7.23
CA THR A 135 62.15 3.34 6.91
C THR A 135 62.91 3.96 8.07
#